data_AF-A0A4X1V9S6-F1
#
_entry.id   AF-A0A4X1V9S6-F1
#
_cell.length_a   1.000
_cell.length_b   1.000
_cell.length_c   1.000
_cell.angle_alpha   90.00
_cell.angle_beta   90.00
_cell.angle_gamma   90.00
#
_symmetry.space_group_name_H-M   'P 1'
#
loop_
_entity.id
_entity.type
_entity.pdbx_description
1 polymer ?
#
loop_
_entity_poly.entity_id
_entity_poly.type
_entity_poly.pdbx_seq_one_letter_code
_entity_poly.pdbx_strand_id
1 'polypeptide(L)'
;MDTVRIAVVGAGVMGLSTAVCIFKLVPGCSITVISDKFTPETTSDVAAGMLIPPVYPDTPIHKQKQWFKDTFDHLFAIANSAEAKDAGVLLVSGWQIFQSAPTEEVPFWADVVLGFRKMTKNELKKFPQHVCGQAFTTLKCEGPTYLPWLEKRVKGSGGLVLTRRVEDLWELHPSFNIVVNCSGLGSKQLVGDMEIFPVRGQVLKVQAPWVKHFIRDGSGLTYIYPGIANVTLGGTRQKGDWNLSPNAEISKQILSRCCALEPSLRGACDIREKGPRWHIDLQPWAGPARSLDEEALRFLRYISTIQIACDHMSTDSLATDSSPTKKPWSVCLDDRFGLAHQIHSKQCRLYSLGLGSDDTRFEVGMANDGCEVHRFDPSVKSAHVLENERLWYHRLSINWRDPHPAVAAQKPYSSTRKLRTILNEFGHHKIDILKADLESAEWKVLENLILEDVLEQIGQLIFEIHLHWPGFEVSGSDSSVVRFWYSLLKELELQDFRLFHSYKDLSKPQIFLRKNIFNASSCYTLSWVNTRWK
;
A
#
# COMPACT_ATOMS: atom_id res chain seq x y z
N MET A 1 10.00 -12.15 42.23
CA MET A 1 9.43 -13.18 41.34
C MET A 1 10.09 -12.97 39.99
N ASP A 2 10.67 -14.01 39.42
CA ASP A 2 11.32 -13.90 38.11
C ASP A 2 10.25 -13.61 37.04
N THR A 3 10.48 -12.55 36.26
CA THR A 3 9.58 -12.12 35.18
C THR A 3 9.47 -13.23 34.13
N VAL A 4 8.26 -13.73 33.88
CA VAL A 4 8.03 -14.75 32.84
C VAL A 4 8.10 -14.08 31.47
N ARG A 5 9.04 -14.51 30.62
CA ARG A 5 9.24 -13.98 29.26
C ARG A 5 8.43 -14.79 28.25
N ILE A 6 7.51 -14.15 27.55
CA ILE A 6 6.58 -14.77 26.61
C ILE A 6 6.81 -14.19 25.21
N ALA A 7 7.04 -15.04 24.23
CA ALA A 7 7.05 -14.64 22.81
C ALA A 7 5.69 -14.97 22.19
N VAL A 8 5.10 -14.00 21.47
CA VAL A 8 3.91 -14.22 20.64
C VAL A 8 4.32 -14.11 19.19
N VAL A 9 4.22 -15.21 18.43
CA VAL A 9 4.64 -15.25 17.02
C VAL A 9 3.45 -14.94 16.12
N GLY A 10 3.52 -13.83 15.39
CA GLY A 10 2.50 -13.34 14.47
C GLY A 10 1.82 -12.06 14.95
N ALA A 11 1.70 -11.07 14.05
CA ALA A 11 1.10 -9.76 14.34
C ALA A 11 -0.27 -9.53 13.67
N GLY A 12 -0.95 -10.60 13.25
CA GLY A 12 -2.35 -10.52 12.85
C GLY A 12 -3.28 -10.31 14.06
N VAL A 13 -4.59 -10.26 13.80
CA VAL A 13 -5.60 -10.00 14.85
C VAL A 13 -5.51 -10.99 16.01
N MET A 14 -5.22 -12.27 15.72
CA MET A 14 -5.07 -13.30 16.75
C MET A 14 -3.84 -13.07 17.64
N GLY A 15 -2.69 -12.74 17.05
CA GLY A 15 -1.46 -12.55 17.83
C GLY A 15 -1.52 -11.31 18.72
N LEU A 16 -1.95 -10.17 18.17
CA LEU A 16 -2.05 -8.92 18.94
C LEU A 16 -3.13 -9.00 20.03
N SER A 17 -4.31 -9.55 19.74
CA SER A 17 -5.36 -9.71 20.75
C SER A 17 -4.95 -10.69 21.85
N THR A 18 -4.28 -11.79 21.50
CA THR A 18 -3.74 -12.75 22.47
C THR A 18 -2.70 -12.09 23.38
N ALA A 19 -1.77 -11.32 22.83
CA ALA A 19 -0.80 -10.56 23.63
C ALA A 19 -1.48 -9.61 24.63
N VAL A 20 -2.51 -8.86 24.19
CA VAL A 20 -3.30 -7.99 25.07
C VAL A 20 -4.00 -8.78 26.17
N CYS A 21 -4.58 -9.94 25.85
CA CYS A 21 -5.23 -10.80 26.84
C CYS A 21 -4.23 -11.36 27.86
N ILE A 22 -3.06 -11.82 27.44
CA ILE A 22 -2.03 -12.36 28.34
C ILE A 22 -1.55 -11.27 29.30
N PHE A 23 -1.31 -10.03 28.81
CA PHE A 23 -0.94 -8.90 29.67
C PHE A 23 -1.96 -8.65 30.80
N LYS A 24 -3.26 -8.83 30.52
CA LYS A 24 -4.32 -8.64 31.52
C LYS A 24 -4.44 -9.79 32.51
N LEU A 25 -4.12 -11.01 32.07
CA LEU A 25 -4.37 -12.23 32.85
C LEU A 25 -3.16 -12.71 33.64
N VAL A 26 -1.94 -12.40 33.20
CA VAL A 26 -0.69 -12.91 33.78
C VAL A 26 0.12 -11.78 34.40
N PRO A 27 0.04 -11.58 35.73
CA PRO A 27 0.83 -10.56 36.42
C PRO A 27 2.34 -10.83 36.28
N GLY A 28 3.13 -9.77 36.07
CA GLY A 28 4.59 -9.87 36.04
C GLY A 28 5.17 -10.60 34.82
N CYS A 29 4.42 -10.71 33.71
CA CYS A 29 4.96 -11.21 32.44
C CYS A 29 5.63 -10.09 31.62
N SER A 30 6.62 -10.47 30.82
CA SER A 30 7.19 -9.65 29.75
C SER A 30 6.83 -10.29 28.41
N ILE A 31 6.09 -9.56 27.56
CA ILE A 31 5.66 -10.08 26.26
C ILE A 31 6.42 -9.38 25.12
N THR A 32 6.88 -10.18 24.16
CA THR A 32 7.42 -9.70 22.89
C THR A 32 6.59 -10.31 21.75
N VAL A 33 5.97 -9.46 20.93
CA VAL A 33 5.33 -9.87 19.68
C VAL A 33 6.39 -9.89 18.59
N ILE A 34 6.54 -11.03 17.89
CA ILE A 34 7.54 -11.24 16.84
C ILE A 34 6.83 -11.63 15.56
N SER A 35 7.05 -10.89 14.47
CA SER A 35 6.41 -11.18 13.17
C SER A 35 7.27 -10.69 12.02
N ASP A 36 7.20 -11.35 10.87
CA ASP A 36 7.83 -10.90 9.63
C ASP A 36 7.04 -9.76 8.95
N LYS A 37 5.70 -9.76 9.15
CA LYS A 37 4.76 -8.76 8.62
C LYS A 37 3.92 -8.14 9.73
N PHE A 38 3.65 -6.85 9.57
CA PHE A 38 2.76 -6.04 10.42
C PHE A 38 1.72 -5.33 9.54
N THR A 39 0.78 -4.60 10.14
CA THR A 39 -0.15 -3.75 9.38
C THR A 39 0.62 -2.76 8.50
N PRO A 40 0.25 -2.58 7.22
CA PRO A 40 -0.98 -3.04 6.56
C PRO A 40 -0.88 -4.37 5.77
N GLU A 41 0.14 -5.18 6.02
CA GLU A 41 0.51 -6.33 5.18
C GLU A 41 0.06 -7.70 5.73
N THR A 42 -0.78 -7.72 6.77
CA THR A 42 -1.30 -8.98 7.32
C THR A 42 -2.57 -9.43 6.59
N THR A 43 -2.90 -10.72 6.66
CA THR A 43 -4.20 -11.22 6.18
C THR A 43 -5.38 -10.54 6.90
N SER A 44 -5.18 -10.10 8.15
CA SER A 44 -6.19 -9.41 8.94
C SER A 44 -6.51 -8.00 8.39
N ASP A 45 -5.57 -7.34 7.72
CA ASP A 45 -5.77 -6.03 7.07
C ASP A 45 -6.66 -6.10 5.82
N VAL A 46 -6.71 -7.28 5.19
CA VAL A 46 -7.50 -7.54 3.97
C VAL A 46 -8.91 -8.02 4.31
N ALA A 47 -9.11 -8.58 5.51
CA ALA A 47 -10.38 -9.11 5.97
C ALA A 47 -11.54 -8.10 5.82
N ALA A 48 -12.72 -8.60 5.47
CA ALA A 48 -13.88 -7.75 5.27
C ALA A 48 -14.41 -7.14 6.58
N GLY A 49 -14.10 -7.77 7.72
CA GLY A 49 -14.26 -7.21 9.07
C GLY A 49 -15.63 -7.42 9.74
N MET A 50 -16.59 -8.05 9.06
CA MET A 50 -17.92 -8.29 9.62
C MET A 50 -17.91 -9.40 10.68
N LEU A 51 -18.56 -9.17 11.81
CA LEU A 51 -18.84 -10.20 12.81
C LEU A 51 -20.06 -11.02 12.44
N ILE A 52 -19.84 -12.07 11.65
CA ILE A 52 -20.84 -13.09 11.33
C ILE A 52 -20.14 -14.45 11.43
N PRO A 53 -20.45 -15.26 12.45
CA PRO A 53 -19.70 -16.49 12.69
C PRO A 53 -20.13 -17.58 11.69
N PRO A 54 -19.20 -18.16 10.91
CA PRO A 54 -19.49 -19.39 10.19
C PRO A 54 -19.55 -20.57 11.16
N VAL A 55 -20.17 -21.67 10.75
CA VAL A 55 -20.11 -22.94 11.47
C VAL A 55 -18.76 -23.60 11.20
N TYR A 56 -18.01 -23.92 12.25
CA TYR A 56 -16.80 -24.73 12.20
C TYR A 56 -17.15 -26.20 12.46
N PRO A 57 -16.93 -27.14 11.51
CA PRO A 57 -17.37 -28.53 11.66
C PRO A 57 -16.80 -29.24 12.90
N ASP A 58 -15.53 -29.02 13.21
CA ASP A 58 -14.81 -29.77 14.24
C ASP A 58 -14.84 -29.11 15.63
N THR A 59 -15.64 -28.05 15.80
CA THR A 59 -15.77 -27.33 17.08
C THR A 59 -17.21 -27.43 17.58
N PRO A 60 -17.46 -27.81 18.86
CA PRO A 60 -18.82 -27.82 19.40
C PRO A 60 -19.52 -26.46 19.29
N ILE A 61 -20.78 -26.45 18.85
CA ILE A 61 -21.56 -25.21 18.63
C ILE A 61 -21.61 -24.32 19.87
N HIS A 62 -21.74 -24.88 21.07
CA HIS A 62 -21.76 -24.10 22.32
C HIS A 62 -20.45 -23.34 22.55
N LYS A 63 -19.29 -23.90 22.17
CA LYS A 63 -17.99 -23.21 22.27
C LYS A 63 -17.88 -22.10 21.22
N GLN A 64 -18.30 -22.37 19.98
CA GLN A 64 -18.32 -21.35 18.93
C GLN A 64 -19.20 -20.16 19.31
N LYS A 65 -20.39 -20.45 19.87
CA LYS A 65 -21.30 -19.44 20.40
C LYS A 65 -20.66 -18.63 21.52
N GLN A 66 -19.98 -19.28 22.46
CA GLN A 66 -19.30 -18.62 23.56
C GLN A 66 -18.21 -17.67 23.05
N TRP A 67 -17.31 -18.14 22.17
CA TRP A 67 -16.27 -17.30 21.59
C TRP A 67 -16.83 -16.13 20.79
N PHE A 68 -17.90 -16.35 20.03
CA PHE A 68 -18.58 -15.28 19.31
C PHE A 68 -19.17 -14.26 20.28
N LYS A 69 -19.85 -14.70 21.34
CA LYS A 69 -20.44 -13.82 22.36
C LYS A 69 -19.37 -12.99 23.06
N ASP A 70 -18.29 -13.59 23.52
CA ASP A 70 -17.22 -12.88 24.22
C ASP A 70 -16.55 -11.84 23.31
N THR A 71 -16.35 -12.18 22.03
CA THR A 71 -15.83 -11.24 21.03
C THR A 71 -16.82 -10.12 20.73
N PHE A 72 -18.12 -10.45 20.62
CA PHE A 72 -19.19 -9.49 20.37
C PHE A 72 -19.28 -8.49 21.52
N ASP A 73 -19.36 -8.96 22.77
CA ASP A 73 -19.45 -8.12 23.96
C ASP A 73 -18.22 -7.19 24.08
N HIS A 74 -17.03 -7.69 23.79
CA HIS A 74 -15.80 -6.90 23.79
C HIS A 74 -15.83 -5.77 22.74
N LEU A 75 -16.13 -6.12 21.48
CA LEU A 75 -16.19 -5.14 20.40
C LEU A 75 -17.38 -4.19 20.56
N PHE A 76 -18.49 -4.65 21.14
CA PHE A 76 -19.65 -3.82 21.45
C PHE A 76 -19.29 -2.76 22.51
N ALA A 77 -18.54 -3.13 23.55
CA ALA A 77 -18.04 -2.17 24.52
C ALA A 77 -17.12 -1.12 23.87
N ILE A 78 -16.24 -1.53 22.94
CA ILE A 78 -15.39 -0.60 22.18
C ILE A 78 -16.23 0.33 21.31
N ALA A 79 -17.21 -0.20 20.59
CA ALA A 79 -18.09 0.58 19.71
C ALA A 79 -18.89 1.66 20.45
N ASN A 80 -19.17 1.45 21.74
CA ASN A 80 -19.84 2.40 22.63
C ASN A 80 -18.88 3.31 23.42
N SER A 81 -17.57 3.23 23.14
CA SER A 81 -16.54 4.04 23.81
C SER A 81 -16.06 5.20 22.94
N ALA A 82 -15.36 6.16 23.55
CA ALA A 82 -14.71 7.26 22.81
C ALA A 82 -13.62 6.77 21.84
N GLU A 83 -13.08 5.57 22.07
CA GLU A 83 -12.03 4.98 21.22
C GLU A 83 -12.60 4.24 19.99
N ALA A 84 -13.91 4.17 19.80
CA ALA A 84 -14.55 3.40 18.72
C ALA A 84 -13.97 3.72 17.33
N LYS A 85 -13.77 5.02 17.05
CA LYS A 85 -13.20 5.50 15.78
C LYS A 85 -11.74 5.07 15.62
N ASP A 86 -10.93 5.23 16.68
CA ASP A 86 -9.51 4.91 16.67
C ASP A 86 -9.25 3.40 16.61
N ALA A 87 -10.19 2.59 17.13
CA ALA A 87 -10.18 1.14 17.02
C ALA A 87 -10.78 0.63 15.71
N GLY A 88 -11.48 1.47 14.94
CA GLY A 88 -12.13 1.06 13.70
C GLY A 88 -13.28 0.07 13.92
N VAL A 89 -14.00 0.19 15.03
CA VAL A 89 -15.12 -0.69 15.39
C VAL A 89 -16.43 0.09 15.32
N LEU A 90 -17.39 -0.42 14.55
CA LEU A 90 -18.68 0.22 14.34
C LEU A 90 -19.84 -0.77 14.32
N LEU A 91 -21.01 -0.32 14.75
CA LEU A 91 -22.27 -1.02 14.55
C LEU A 91 -22.73 -0.89 13.11
N VAL A 92 -23.25 -1.99 12.55
CA VAL A 92 -23.78 -2.04 11.20
C VAL A 92 -25.01 -2.95 11.14
N SER A 93 -26.11 -2.38 10.64
CA SER A 93 -27.36 -3.11 10.41
C SER A 93 -27.42 -3.61 8.98
N GLY A 94 -28.19 -4.67 8.74
CA GLY A 94 -28.33 -5.17 7.37
C GLY A 94 -29.08 -6.49 7.29
N TRP A 95 -28.91 -7.13 6.14
CA TRP A 95 -29.69 -8.30 5.75
C TRP A 95 -28.82 -9.46 5.32
N GLN A 96 -29.20 -10.65 5.75
CA GLN A 96 -28.75 -11.91 5.16
C GLN A 96 -29.91 -12.52 4.37
N ILE A 97 -29.72 -12.69 3.06
CA ILE A 97 -30.77 -13.07 2.11
C ILE A 97 -30.52 -14.46 1.53
N PHE A 98 -31.59 -15.19 1.23
CA PHE A 98 -31.49 -16.57 0.74
C PHE A 98 -32.44 -16.82 -0.44
N GLN A 99 -31.94 -17.55 -1.44
CA GLN A 99 -32.72 -17.97 -2.62
C GLN A 99 -33.66 -19.14 -2.30
N SER A 100 -33.35 -19.91 -1.26
CA SER A 100 -34.18 -20.99 -0.71
C SER A 100 -34.23 -20.87 0.82
N ALA A 101 -35.26 -21.44 1.44
CA ALA A 101 -35.36 -21.47 2.90
C ALA A 101 -34.17 -22.23 3.49
N PRO A 102 -33.41 -21.65 4.44
CA PRO A 102 -32.33 -22.36 5.11
C PRO A 102 -32.89 -23.49 5.97
N THR A 103 -32.13 -24.59 6.11
CA THR A 103 -32.51 -25.74 6.94
C THR A 103 -32.75 -25.36 8.40
N GLU A 104 -31.96 -24.42 8.91
CA GLU A 104 -32.11 -23.85 10.24
C GLU A 104 -32.53 -22.38 10.11
N GLU A 105 -33.78 -22.07 10.47
CA GLU A 105 -34.33 -20.72 10.30
C GLU A 105 -33.72 -19.69 11.26
N VAL A 106 -33.30 -20.15 12.44
CA VAL A 106 -32.72 -19.32 13.50
C VAL A 106 -31.30 -19.84 13.80
N PRO A 107 -30.25 -19.11 13.41
CA PRO A 107 -28.88 -19.56 13.64
C PRO A 107 -28.51 -19.53 15.13
N PHE A 108 -27.55 -20.35 15.53
CA PHE A 108 -27.10 -20.50 16.93
C PHE A 108 -26.64 -19.19 17.62
N TRP A 109 -26.33 -18.15 16.84
CA TRP A 109 -25.85 -16.84 17.27
C TRP A 109 -26.91 -15.74 17.24
N ALA A 110 -28.17 -16.07 16.88
CA ALA A 110 -29.25 -15.09 16.71
C ALA A 110 -29.53 -14.25 17.97
N ASP A 111 -29.39 -14.84 19.15
CA ASP A 111 -29.60 -14.21 20.46
C ASP A 111 -28.42 -13.38 20.96
N VAL A 112 -27.27 -13.45 20.26
CA VAL A 112 -26.07 -12.65 20.59
C VAL A 112 -26.06 -11.33 19.83
N VAL A 113 -26.47 -11.35 18.56
CA VAL A 113 -26.55 -10.12 17.74
C VAL A 113 -27.76 -9.28 18.10
N LEU A 114 -27.74 -8.00 17.73
CA LEU A 114 -28.78 -7.06 18.12
C LEU A 114 -29.97 -7.11 17.17
N GLY A 115 -31.15 -7.39 17.72
CA GLY A 115 -32.43 -7.27 17.01
C GLY A 115 -32.61 -8.26 15.87
N PHE A 116 -32.12 -9.50 16.02
CA PHE A 116 -32.33 -10.55 15.02
C PHE A 116 -33.82 -10.81 14.79
N ARG A 117 -34.22 -10.83 13.52
CA ARG A 117 -35.57 -11.17 13.09
C ARG A 117 -35.59 -11.65 11.64
N LYS A 118 -36.72 -12.25 11.23
CA LYS A 118 -37.02 -12.47 9.81
C LYS A 118 -37.32 -11.13 9.11
N MET A 119 -36.96 -11.04 7.83
CA MET A 119 -37.34 -9.91 6.99
C MET A 119 -38.84 -9.88 6.75
N THR A 120 -39.40 -8.68 6.69
CA THR A 120 -40.80 -8.47 6.31
C THR A 120 -40.97 -8.64 4.80
N LYS A 121 -42.22 -8.85 4.35
CA LYS A 121 -42.54 -8.91 2.91
C LYS A 121 -42.13 -7.64 2.16
N ASN A 122 -42.17 -6.47 2.81
CA ASN A 122 -41.77 -5.21 2.19
C ASN A 122 -40.25 -5.08 2.05
N GLU A 123 -39.48 -5.52 3.04
CA GLU A 123 -38.01 -5.55 2.92
C GLU A 123 -37.55 -6.55 1.86
N LEU A 124 -38.23 -7.71 1.74
CA LEU A 124 -37.92 -8.71 0.72
C LEU A 124 -38.17 -8.22 -0.71
N LYS A 125 -39.09 -7.26 -0.92
CA LYS A 125 -39.28 -6.63 -2.26
C LYS A 125 -38.00 -5.97 -2.79
N LYS A 126 -37.06 -5.60 -1.92
CA LYS A 126 -35.74 -5.08 -2.33
C LYS A 126 -34.89 -6.13 -3.06
N PHE A 127 -35.13 -7.42 -2.80
CA PHE A 127 -34.35 -8.54 -3.31
C PHE A 127 -35.26 -9.52 -4.07
N PRO A 128 -35.68 -9.18 -5.30
CA PRO A 128 -36.73 -9.94 -6.02
C PRO A 128 -36.34 -11.38 -6.39
N GLN A 129 -35.06 -11.72 -6.33
CA GLN A 129 -34.54 -13.07 -6.60
C GLN A 129 -34.40 -13.93 -5.33
N HIS A 130 -34.80 -13.41 -4.16
CA HIS A 130 -34.64 -14.07 -2.87
C HIS A 130 -35.99 -14.29 -2.20
N VAL A 131 -36.19 -15.49 -1.64
CA VAL A 131 -37.50 -15.92 -1.10
C VAL A 131 -37.64 -15.66 0.40
N CYS A 132 -36.52 -15.58 1.13
CA CYS A 132 -36.51 -15.26 2.55
C CYS A 132 -35.23 -14.53 2.94
N GLY A 133 -35.24 -13.94 4.14
CA GLY A 133 -34.08 -13.25 4.67
C GLY A 133 -34.22 -12.96 6.16
N GLN A 134 -33.08 -12.61 6.75
CA GLN A 134 -32.90 -12.27 8.15
C GLN A 134 -32.37 -10.85 8.23
N ALA A 135 -32.86 -10.07 9.20
CA ALA A 135 -32.40 -8.71 9.48
C ALA A 135 -31.85 -8.66 10.90
N PHE A 136 -30.69 -8.04 11.07
CA PHE A 136 -30.04 -7.87 12.37
C PHE A 136 -29.01 -6.75 12.33
N THR A 137 -28.55 -6.33 13.51
CA THR A 137 -27.43 -5.42 13.68
C THR A 137 -26.27 -6.16 14.32
N THR A 138 -25.10 -6.05 13.69
CA THR A 138 -23.84 -6.63 14.18
C THR A 138 -22.74 -5.57 14.21
N LEU A 139 -21.51 -5.99 14.46
CA LEU A 139 -20.33 -5.15 14.47
C LEU A 139 -19.47 -5.41 13.23
N LYS A 140 -18.78 -4.37 12.81
CA LYS A 140 -17.68 -4.43 11.86
C LYS A 140 -16.42 -3.93 12.55
N CYS A 141 -15.33 -4.65 12.36
CA CYS A 141 -14.01 -4.33 12.89
C CYS A 141 -13.03 -4.22 11.71
N GLU A 142 -12.46 -3.03 11.50
CA GLU A 142 -11.56 -2.77 10.38
C GLU A 142 -10.11 -3.08 10.74
N GLY A 143 -9.56 -4.18 10.20
CA GLY A 143 -8.17 -4.61 10.44
C GLY A 143 -7.12 -3.50 10.37
N PRO A 144 -7.08 -2.68 9.28
CA PRO A 144 -6.09 -1.61 9.14
C PRO A 144 -6.13 -0.53 10.23
N THR A 145 -7.22 -0.44 11.00
CA THR A 145 -7.38 0.51 12.11
C THR A 145 -7.27 -0.20 13.47
N TYR A 146 -7.88 -1.39 13.59
CA TYR A 146 -7.90 -2.16 14.83
C TYR A 146 -6.55 -2.75 15.21
N LEU A 147 -5.74 -3.17 14.23
CA LEU A 147 -4.43 -3.76 14.49
C LEU A 147 -3.43 -2.73 15.07
N PRO A 148 -3.27 -1.51 14.50
CA PRO A 148 -2.49 -0.44 15.16
C PRO A 148 -3.00 -0.09 16.56
N TRP A 149 -4.33 -0.10 16.76
CA TRP A 149 -4.92 0.15 18.08
C TRP A 149 -4.53 -0.93 19.10
N LEU A 150 -4.54 -2.21 18.72
CA LEU A 150 -4.04 -3.30 19.58
C LEU A 150 -2.54 -3.20 19.81
N GLU A 151 -1.75 -2.88 18.79
CA GLU A 151 -0.30 -2.71 18.90
C GLU A 151 0.05 -1.60 19.89
N LYS A 152 -0.67 -0.47 19.84
CA LYS A 152 -0.54 0.61 20.82
C LYS A 152 -0.82 0.14 22.25
N ARG A 153 -1.80 -0.75 22.45
CA ARG A 153 -2.10 -1.34 23.78
C ARG A 153 -1.04 -2.32 24.24
N VAL A 154 -0.47 -3.13 23.35
CA VAL A 154 0.68 -4.00 23.66
C VAL A 154 1.86 -3.14 24.12
N LYS A 155 2.25 -2.13 23.33
CA LYS A 155 3.34 -1.20 23.67
C LYS A 155 3.07 -0.43 24.96
N GLY A 156 1.84 0.07 25.14
CA GLY A 156 1.42 0.79 26.34
C GLY A 156 1.42 -0.06 27.62
N SER A 157 1.34 -1.39 27.48
CA SER A 157 1.47 -2.34 28.59
C SER A 157 2.94 -2.75 28.86
N GLY A 158 3.90 -2.13 28.17
CA GLY A 158 5.33 -2.43 28.26
C GLY A 158 5.80 -3.57 27.34
N GLY A 159 4.95 -4.03 26.42
CA GLY A 159 5.30 -5.07 25.46
C GLY A 159 6.20 -4.57 24.34
N LEU A 160 7.07 -5.45 23.86
CA LEU A 160 7.94 -5.18 22.72
C LEU A 160 7.31 -5.72 21.44
N VAL A 161 7.55 -5.04 20.33
CA VAL A 161 7.12 -5.45 19.00
C VAL A 161 8.36 -5.51 18.12
N LEU A 162 8.66 -6.69 17.58
CA LEU A 162 9.89 -6.96 16.86
C LEU A 162 9.59 -7.49 15.45
N THR A 163 10.07 -6.77 14.44
CA THR A 163 10.05 -7.22 13.05
C THR A 163 11.18 -8.20 12.80
N ARG A 164 10.85 -9.49 12.79
CA ARG A 164 11.78 -10.59 12.59
C ARG A 164 11.03 -11.81 12.06
N ARG A 165 11.60 -12.45 11.05
CA ARG A 165 11.16 -13.77 10.59
C ARG A 165 11.68 -14.85 11.53
N VAL A 166 10.78 -15.70 12.00
CA VAL A 166 11.09 -16.89 12.80
C VAL A 166 11.06 -18.08 11.85
N GLU A 167 12.20 -18.73 11.63
CA GLU A 167 12.27 -19.91 10.74
C GLU A 167 11.99 -21.20 11.52
N ASP A 168 12.34 -21.23 12.82
CA ASP A 168 12.09 -22.35 13.72
C ASP A 168 11.77 -21.84 15.14
N LEU A 169 10.80 -22.43 15.83
CA LEU A 169 10.40 -21.97 17.18
C LEU A 169 11.49 -22.15 18.23
N TRP A 170 12.42 -23.10 18.06
CA TRP A 170 13.53 -23.36 18.98
C TRP A 170 14.53 -22.20 19.04
N GLU A 171 14.56 -21.34 18.03
CA GLU A 171 15.41 -20.13 18.07
C GLU A 171 15.01 -19.16 19.20
N LEU A 172 13.78 -19.29 19.72
CA LEU A 172 13.24 -18.47 20.80
C LEU A 172 13.51 -19.07 22.19
N HIS A 173 13.81 -20.38 22.26
CA HIS A 173 14.01 -21.10 23.52
C HIS A 173 15.07 -20.49 24.46
N PRO A 174 16.23 -19.98 23.98
CA PRO A 174 17.23 -19.38 24.87
C PRO A 174 16.76 -18.10 25.58
N SER A 175 15.81 -17.38 24.97
CA SER A 175 15.41 -16.03 25.38
C SER A 175 14.01 -15.95 25.98
N PHE A 176 13.16 -16.96 25.76
CA PHE A 176 11.76 -16.95 26.17
C PHE A 176 11.38 -18.23 26.91
N ASN A 177 10.53 -18.08 27.92
CA ASN A 177 10.02 -19.20 28.71
C ASN A 177 8.82 -19.87 28.03
N ILE A 178 7.98 -19.09 27.35
CA ILE A 178 6.76 -19.56 26.69
C ILE A 178 6.71 -18.96 25.28
N VAL A 179 6.31 -19.76 24.30
CA VAL A 179 6.01 -19.31 22.95
C VAL A 179 4.54 -19.55 22.66
N VAL A 180 3.86 -18.52 22.17
CA VAL A 180 2.46 -18.55 21.73
C VAL A 180 2.45 -18.43 20.22
N ASN A 181 2.11 -19.52 19.53
CA ASN A 181 2.10 -19.56 18.07
C ASN A 181 0.78 -18.99 17.52
N CYS A 182 0.83 -17.82 16.90
CA CYS A 182 -0.27 -17.14 16.21
C CYS A 182 0.09 -16.83 14.74
N SER A 183 0.95 -17.64 14.12
CA SER A 183 1.48 -17.42 12.76
C SER A 183 0.46 -17.64 11.61
N GLY A 184 -0.77 -18.05 11.93
CA GLY A 184 -1.83 -18.26 10.95
C GLY A 184 -1.42 -19.30 9.91
N LEU A 185 -1.57 -18.98 8.61
CA LEU A 185 -1.16 -19.88 7.51
C LEU A 185 0.35 -20.19 7.53
N GLY A 186 1.18 -19.33 8.13
CA GLY A 186 2.61 -19.57 8.28
C GLY A 186 2.95 -20.79 9.14
N SER A 187 2.02 -21.24 9.99
CA SER A 187 2.16 -22.45 10.82
C SER A 187 2.46 -23.70 10.00
N LYS A 188 1.99 -23.76 8.74
CA LYS A 188 2.30 -24.85 7.81
C LYS A 188 3.80 -25.07 7.67
N GLN A 189 4.56 -23.98 7.52
CA GLN A 189 6.01 -24.03 7.39
C GLN A 189 6.67 -24.12 8.77
N LEU A 190 6.18 -23.34 9.74
CA LEU A 190 6.85 -23.14 11.03
C LEU A 190 6.77 -24.35 11.98
N VAL A 191 5.66 -25.09 11.95
CA VAL A 191 5.43 -26.27 12.83
C VAL A 191 5.02 -27.52 12.05
N GLY A 192 5.05 -27.48 10.73
CA GLY A 192 4.72 -28.63 9.88
C GLY A 192 3.24 -29.02 9.90
N ASP A 193 2.34 -28.06 10.18
CA ASP A 193 0.89 -28.33 10.14
C ASP A 193 0.44 -28.53 8.68
N MET A 194 0.14 -29.76 8.31
CA MET A 194 -0.29 -30.12 6.95
C MET A 194 -1.81 -30.10 6.77
N GLU A 195 -2.59 -29.98 7.86
CA GLU A 195 -4.05 -29.87 7.81
C GLU A 195 -4.48 -28.47 7.36
N ILE A 196 -3.65 -27.45 7.62
CA ILE A 196 -3.91 -26.08 7.17
C ILE A 196 -3.58 -25.88 5.68
N PHE A 197 -4.50 -25.21 4.98
CA PHE A 197 -4.36 -24.83 3.58
C PHE A 197 -5.05 -23.48 3.30
N PRO A 198 -4.62 -22.73 2.27
CA PRO A 198 -5.22 -21.45 1.96
C PRO A 198 -6.61 -21.64 1.35
N VAL A 199 -7.52 -20.74 1.69
CA VAL A 199 -8.74 -20.49 0.90
C VAL A 199 -8.67 -19.04 0.45
N ARG A 200 -8.26 -18.83 -0.80
CA ARG A 200 -8.11 -17.50 -1.36
C ARG A 200 -9.48 -16.84 -1.50
N GLY A 201 -9.55 -15.60 -1.02
CA GLY A 201 -10.69 -14.72 -1.20
C GLY A 201 -10.23 -13.38 -1.78
N GLN A 202 -10.87 -12.94 -2.85
CA GLN A 202 -10.66 -11.63 -3.45
C GLN A 202 -11.82 -10.71 -3.08
N VAL A 203 -11.50 -9.45 -2.78
CA VAL A 203 -12.45 -8.40 -2.42
C VAL A 203 -12.12 -7.12 -3.17
N LEU A 204 -13.15 -6.30 -3.41
CA LEU A 204 -13.02 -4.95 -3.94
C LEU A 204 -13.35 -3.95 -2.84
N LYS A 205 -12.63 -2.83 -2.80
CA LYS A 205 -12.97 -1.67 -1.98
C LYS A 205 -13.46 -0.58 -2.92
N VAL A 206 -14.63 -0.01 -2.62
CA VAL A 206 -15.26 1.03 -3.46
C VAL A 206 -15.74 2.20 -2.60
N GLN A 207 -15.74 3.40 -3.19
CA GLN A 207 -16.34 4.59 -2.59
C GLN A 207 -17.83 4.64 -2.92
N ALA A 208 -18.66 4.27 -1.93
CA ALA A 208 -20.12 4.33 -2.02
C ALA A 208 -20.72 4.71 -0.65
N PRO A 209 -20.52 5.96 -0.17
CA PRO A 209 -20.88 6.38 1.18
C PRO A 209 -22.37 6.30 1.48
N TRP A 210 -23.24 6.25 0.46
CA TRP A 210 -24.70 6.08 0.62
C TRP A 210 -25.10 4.64 1.01
N VAL A 211 -24.23 3.65 0.82
CA VAL A 211 -24.49 2.27 1.27
C VAL A 211 -24.23 2.19 2.78
N LYS A 212 -25.29 2.10 3.57
CA LYS A 212 -25.22 2.06 5.05
C LYS A 212 -25.57 0.72 5.66
N HIS A 213 -26.18 -0.18 4.89
CA HIS A 213 -26.62 -1.48 5.35
C HIS A 213 -25.79 -2.58 4.70
N PHE A 214 -25.41 -3.59 5.47
CA PHE A 214 -24.75 -4.76 4.90
C PHE A 214 -25.76 -5.64 4.15
N ILE A 215 -25.30 -6.30 3.10
CA ILE A 215 -26.07 -7.33 2.38
C ILE A 215 -25.17 -8.55 2.24
N ARG A 216 -25.64 -9.72 2.67
CA ARG A 216 -24.93 -11.00 2.54
C ARG A 216 -25.84 -12.03 1.92
N ASP A 217 -25.44 -12.59 0.79
CA ASP A 217 -26.12 -13.76 0.24
C ASP A 217 -25.81 -15.02 1.06
N GLY A 218 -26.79 -15.91 1.19
CA GLY A 218 -26.72 -17.13 2.00
C GLY A 218 -25.55 -18.04 1.63
N SER A 219 -25.13 -18.07 0.36
CA SER A 219 -23.95 -18.81 -0.11
C SER A 219 -22.64 -18.32 0.53
N GLY A 220 -22.61 -17.06 1.00
CA GLY A 220 -21.41 -16.39 1.47
C GLY A 220 -20.41 -16.04 0.36
N LEU A 221 -20.78 -16.19 -0.91
CA LEU A 221 -19.98 -15.84 -2.10
C LEU A 221 -20.27 -14.43 -2.63
N THR A 222 -21.36 -13.80 -2.20
CA THR A 222 -21.68 -12.41 -2.53
C THR A 222 -22.01 -11.65 -1.27
N TYR A 223 -21.28 -10.56 -1.01
CA TYR A 223 -21.49 -9.71 0.14
C TYR A 223 -21.06 -8.26 -0.12
N ILE A 224 -21.79 -7.34 0.50
CA ILE A 224 -21.61 -5.89 0.42
C ILE A 224 -21.56 -5.39 1.86
N TYR A 225 -20.38 -5.01 2.33
CA TYR A 225 -20.15 -4.62 3.72
C TYR A 225 -19.68 -3.17 3.80
N PRO A 226 -20.55 -2.24 4.23
CA PRO A 226 -20.17 -0.84 4.38
C PRO A 226 -19.14 -0.68 5.50
N GLY A 227 -18.13 0.15 5.27
CA GLY A 227 -17.08 0.47 6.23
C GLY A 227 -17.00 1.97 6.52
N ILE A 228 -16.00 2.36 7.33
CA ILE A 228 -15.78 3.77 7.73
C ILE A 228 -15.38 4.60 6.52
N ALA A 229 -14.38 4.13 5.76
CA ALA A 229 -13.86 4.83 4.60
C ALA A 229 -14.34 4.23 3.26
N ASN A 230 -14.53 2.92 3.18
CA ASN A 230 -14.84 2.21 1.94
C ASN A 230 -15.89 1.12 2.16
N VAL A 231 -16.68 0.83 1.13
CA VAL A 231 -17.54 -0.35 1.07
C VAL A 231 -16.71 -1.53 0.56
N THR A 232 -16.81 -2.68 1.23
CA THR A 232 -16.15 -3.91 0.83
C THR A 232 -17.11 -4.78 0.06
N LEU A 233 -16.79 -5.06 -1.20
CA LEU A 233 -17.53 -5.97 -2.05
C LEU A 233 -16.76 -7.29 -2.13
N GLY A 234 -17.46 -8.40 -1.96
CA GLY A 234 -16.87 -9.72 -2.16
C GLY A 234 -17.92 -10.75 -2.56
N GLY A 235 -17.54 -12.01 -2.76
CA GLY A 235 -16.17 -12.51 -2.66
C GLY A 235 -15.95 -13.77 -3.49
N THR A 236 -14.82 -14.43 -3.21
CA THR A 236 -14.47 -15.74 -3.75
C THR A 236 -14.00 -16.66 -2.63
N ARG A 237 -14.01 -17.96 -2.90
CA ARG A 237 -13.51 -19.01 -1.99
C ARG A 237 -12.80 -20.09 -2.80
N GLN A 238 -11.54 -19.86 -3.12
CA GLN A 238 -10.73 -20.76 -3.94
C GLN A 238 -9.81 -21.57 -3.03
N LYS A 239 -10.18 -22.84 -2.78
CA LYS A 239 -9.41 -23.74 -1.92
C LYS A 239 -8.07 -24.10 -2.58
N GLY A 240 -7.00 -24.07 -1.79
CA GLY A 240 -5.65 -24.46 -2.21
C GLY A 240 -4.94 -23.44 -3.11
N ASP A 241 -5.59 -22.32 -3.45
CA ASP A 241 -4.97 -21.29 -4.29
C ASP A 241 -4.06 -20.39 -3.45
N TRP A 242 -2.77 -20.41 -3.76
CA TRP A 242 -1.74 -19.58 -3.12
C TRP A 242 -1.48 -18.28 -3.88
N ASN A 243 -2.14 -18.06 -5.02
CA ASN A 243 -1.91 -16.88 -5.84
C ASN A 243 -2.43 -15.62 -5.15
N LEU A 244 -1.51 -14.69 -4.86
CA LEU A 244 -1.83 -13.41 -4.23
C LEU A 244 -2.20 -12.32 -5.24
N SER A 245 -1.97 -12.55 -6.55
CA SER A 245 -2.30 -11.58 -7.59
C SER A 245 -3.81 -11.51 -7.83
N PRO A 246 -4.42 -10.32 -7.75
CA PRO A 246 -5.81 -10.13 -8.12
C PRO A 246 -6.10 -10.63 -9.54
N ASN A 247 -7.30 -11.17 -9.74
CA ASN A 247 -7.76 -11.62 -11.05
C ASN A 247 -8.88 -10.68 -11.55
N ALA A 248 -8.64 -10.02 -12.68
CA ALA A 248 -9.56 -9.02 -13.23
C ALA A 248 -10.94 -9.59 -13.60
N GLU A 249 -11.01 -10.85 -14.04
CA GLU A 249 -12.28 -11.50 -14.35
C GLU A 249 -13.08 -11.78 -13.08
N ILE A 250 -12.42 -12.22 -12.01
CA ILE A 250 -13.04 -12.34 -10.69
C ILE A 250 -13.56 -10.99 -10.19
N SER A 251 -12.79 -9.90 -10.38
CA SER A 251 -13.22 -8.55 -10.01
C SER A 251 -14.50 -8.14 -10.73
N LYS A 252 -14.57 -8.34 -12.06
CA LYS A 252 -15.78 -8.08 -12.85
C LYS A 252 -16.97 -8.89 -12.35
N GLN A 253 -16.76 -10.16 -12.02
CA GLN A 253 -17.81 -11.04 -11.51
C GLN A 253 -18.30 -10.61 -10.12
N ILE A 254 -17.40 -10.25 -9.19
CA ILE A 254 -17.76 -9.72 -7.87
C ILE A 254 -18.60 -8.45 -8.03
N LEU A 255 -18.12 -7.51 -8.85
CA LEU A 255 -18.82 -6.24 -9.08
C LEU A 255 -20.21 -6.48 -9.68
N SER A 256 -20.31 -7.35 -10.70
CA SER A 256 -21.57 -7.69 -11.35
C SER A 256 -22.60 -8.25 -10.36
N ARG A 257 -22.19 -9.24 -9.54
CA ARG A 257 -23.08 -9.81 -8.51
C ARG A 257 -23.48 -8.79 -7.44
N CYS A 258 -22.56 -7.94 -6.99
CA CYS A 258 -22.86 -6.91 -6.01
C CYS A 258 -23.80 -5.83 -6.57
N CYS A 259 -23.57 -5.37 -7.80
CA CYS A 259 -24.46 -4.43 -8.50
C CYS A 259 -25.85 -5.01 -8.80
N ALA A 260 -25.98 -6.34 -8.90
CA ALA A 260 -27.29 -6.99 -9.00
C ALA A 260 -28.08 -6.92 -7.69
N LEU A 261 -27.40 -7.00 -6.53
CA LEU A 261 -28.03 -6.90 -5.21
C LEU A 261 -28.28 -5.45 -4.77
N GLU A 262 -27.39 -4.53 -5.12
CA GLU A 262 -27.48 -3.10 -4.79
C GLU A 262 -27.15 -2.27 -6.04
N PRO A 263 -28.16 -1.96 -6.89
CA PRO A 263 -27.95 -1.26 -8.16
C PRO A 263 -27.29 0.12 -8.04
N SER A 264 -27.41 0.77 -6.87
CA SER A 264 -26.76 2.06 -6.62
C SER A 264 -25.22 1.99 -6.68
N LEU A 265 -24.62 0.79 -6.57
CA LEU A 265 -23.18 0.59 -6.70
C LEU A 265 -22.64 0.87 -8.12
N ARG A 266 -23.50 0.97 -9.14
CA ARG A 266 -23.07 1.34 -10.50
C ARG A 266 -22.49 2.75 -10.58
N GLY A 267 -22.86 3.63 -9.65
CA GLY A 267 -22.33 4.99 -9.53
C GLY A 267 -21.13 5.10 -8.60
N ALA A 268 -20.58 4.00 -8.09
CA ALA A 268 -19.43 4.03 -7.19
C ALA A 268 -18.14 4.41 -7.94
N CYS A 269 -17.28 5.19 -7.29
CA CYS A 269 -15.95 5.58 -7.80
C CYS A 269 -14.83 4.81 -7.08
N ASP A 270 -13.58 4.93 -7.57
CA ASP A 270 -12.36 4.37 -6.97
C ASP A 270 -12.45 2.88 -6.61
N ILE A 271 -12.71 2.04 -7.63
CA ILE A 271 -12.69 0.58 -7.47
C ILE A 271 -11.24 0.13 -7.28
N ARG A 272 -10.81 -0.05 -6.02
CA ARG A 272 -9.47 -0.54 -5.68
C ARG A 272 -9.53 -2.04 -5.37
N GLU A 273 -8.69 -2.82 -6.05
CA GLU A 273 -8.46 -4.23 -5.72
C GLU A 273 -7.51 -4.29 -4.51
N LYS A 274 -7.92 -4.86 -3.38
CA LYS A 274 -7.05 -4.93 -2.19
C LYS A 274 -6.28 -6.27 -2.19
N GLY A 275 -5.08 -6.23 -2.73
CA GLY A 275 -4.01 -7.21 -2.52
C GLY A 275 -2.68 -6.46 -2.46
N PRO A 276 -1.63 -7.00 -1.84
CA PRO A 276 -0.29 -6.44 -2.01
C PRO A 276 0.04 -6.41 -3.51
N ARG A 277 0.17 -5.21 -4.08
CA ARG A 277 0.54 -5.05 -5.48
C ARG A 277 2.05 -5.34 -5.57
N TRP A 278 2.39 -6.59 -5.90
CA TRP A 278 3.79 -7.01 -6.03
C TRP A 278 4.39 -6.73 -7.41
N HIS A 279 3.57 -6.29 -8.37
CA HIS A 279 3.99 -6.08 -9.75
C HIS A 279 3.13 -5.03 -10.44
N ILE A 280 3.70 -4.41 -11.47
CA ILE A 280 3.02 -3.45 -12.34
C ILE A 280 2.25 -4.21 -13.42
N ASP A 281 0.99 -3.83 -13.63
CA ASP A 281 0.19 -4.39 -14.71
C ASP A 281 0.68 -3.80 -16.05
N LEU A 282 1.25 -4.66 -16.89
CA LEU A 282 1.79 -4.21 -18.16
C LEU A 282 0.65 -3.77 -19.09
N GLN A 283 0.74 -2.54 -19.60
CA GLN A 283 -0.14 -2.01 -20.65
C GLN A 283 -0.23 -2.99 -21.82
N PRO A 284 -1.34 -3.07 -22.57
CA PRO A 284 -1.40 -3.91 -23.77
C PRO A 284 -0.23 -3.62 -24.73
N TRP A 285 0.13 -4.61 -25.55
CA TRP A 285 1.12 -4.41 -26.61
C TRP A 285 0.68 -3.26 -27.53
N ALA A 286 1.64 -2.45 -27.97
CA ALA A 286 1.41 -1.27 -28.81
C ALA A 286 0.73 -1.63 -30.14
N GLY A 287 1.00 -2.82 -30.66
CA GLY A 287 0.37 -3.35 -31.87
C GLY A 287 0.40 -4.88 -31.93
N PRO A 288 -0.21 -5.47 -32.98
CA PRO A 288 -0.35 -6.91 -33.12
C PRO A 288 0.99 -7.61 -33.36
N ALA A 289 1.99 -6.89 -33.89
CA ALA A 289 3.32 -7.43 -34.17
C ALA A 289 4.17 -7.61 -32.91
N ARG A 290 3.81 -6.94 -31.79
CA ARG A 290 4.56 -6.97 -30.52
C ARG A 290 6.04 -6.62 -30.72
N SER A 291 6.30 -5.73 -31.69
CA SER A 291 7.65 -5.41 -32.15
C SER A 291 8.29 -4.32 -31.28
N LEU A 292 9.62 -4.24 -31.33
CA LEU A 292 10.34 -3.14 -30.68
C LEU A 292 9.96 -1.79 -31.29
N ASP A 293 9.75 -1.73 -32.61
CA ASP A 293 9.45 -0.47 -33.30
C ASP A 293 8.13 0.15 -32.82
N GLU A 294 7.07 -0.67 -32.67
CA GLU A 294 5.77 -0.22 -32.19
C GLU A 294 5.85 0.27 -30.73
N GLU A 295 6.53 -0.48 -29.87
CA GLU A 295 6.71 -0.13 -28.45
C GLU A 295 7.58 1.13 -28.28
N ALA A 296 8.70 1.21 -29.01
CA ALA A 296 9.61 2.34 -28.97
C ALA A 296 8.94 3.62 -29.49
N LEU A 297 8.22 3.57 -30.61
CA LEU A 297 7.47 4.72 -31.12
C LEU A 297 6.41 5.19 -30.13
N ARG A 298 5.65 4.28 -29.51
CA ARG A 298 4.65 4.62 -28.48
C ARG A 298 5.30 5.29 -27.28
N PHE A 299 6.40 4.73 -26.78
CA PHE A 299 7.13 5.25 -25.63
C PHE A 299 7.79 6.62 -25.92
N LEU A 300 8.50 6.74 -27.04
CA LEU A 300 9.16 8.00 -27.43
C LEU A 300 8.15 9.12 -27.68
N ARG A 301 7.00 8.78 -28.29
CA ARG A 301 5.89 9.73 -28.44
C ARG A 301 5.38 10.20 -27.09
N TYR A 302 5.20 9.29 -26.13
CA TYR A 302 4.78 9.64 -24.78
C TYR A 302 5.72 10.67 -24.15
N ILE A 303 7.01 10.34 -24.05
CA ILE A 303 7.98 11.19 -23.34
C ILE A 303 8.25 12.50 -24.07
N SER A 304 7.91 12.61 -25.36
CA SER A 304 8.05 13.83 -26.15
C SER A 304 6.76 14.66 -26.24
N THR A 305 5.64 14.16 -25.71
CA THR A 305 4.34 14.85 -25.77
C THR A 305 4.00 15.44 -24.41
N ILE A 306 4.03 16.77 -24.31
CA ILE A 306 3.59 17.48 -23.11
C ILE A 306 2.09 17.26 -22.88
N GLN A 307 1.73 16.88 -21.66
CA GLN A 307 0.37 16.52 -21.26
C GLN A 307 -0.36 17.68 -20.58
N ILE A 308 0.39 18.58 -19.95
CA ILE A 308 -0.13 19.79 -19.31
C ILE A 308 0.84 20.95 -19.54
N ALA A 309 0.32 22.12 -19.91
CA ALA A 309 1.15 23.32 -20.01
C ALA A 309 1.55 23.78 -18.60
N CYS A 310 2.75 24.32 -18.46
CA CYS A 310 3.17 25.09 -17.29
C CYS A 310 3.60 26.47 -17.78
N ASP A 311 2.89 27.51 -17.37
CA ASP A 311 3.12 28.86 -17.88
C ASP A 311 4.33 29.52 -17.19
N HIS A 312 4.52 29.21 -15.90
CA HIS A 312 5.64 29.69 -15.10
C HIS A 312 6.58 28.54 -14.77
N MET A 313 7.61 28.35 -15.58
CA MET A 313 8.64 27.36 -15.33
C MET A 313 9.90 28.01 -14.78
N SER A 314 10.51 27.39 -13.77
CA SER A 314 11.88 27.72 -13.36
C SER A 314 12.83 26.64 -13.84
N THR A 315 13.83 27.06 -14.63
CA THR A 315 14.93 26.25 -15.15
C THR A 315 16.22 26.86 -14.62
N ASP A 316 16.86 26.28 -13.61
CA ASP A 316 18.07 26.82 -12.94
C ASP A 316 17.96 28.35 -12.67
N SER A 317 17.57 28.73 -11.44
CA SER A 317 17.74 30.04 -10.78
C SER A 317 18.17 31.23 -11.66
N LEU A 318 17.42 32.34 -11.60
CA LEU A 318 17.59 33.71 -12.16
C LEU A 318 19.02 34.34 -12.18
N ALA A 319 20.06 33.57 -12.47
CA ALA A 319 21.45 33.95 -12.57
C ALA A 319 21.79 34.06 -14.06
N THR A 320 22.18 35.27 -14.43
CA THR A 320 22.54 35.74 -15.77
C THR A 320 23.81 35.10 -16.31
N ASP A 321 23.79 33.80 -16.62
CA ASP A 321 24.85 33.19 -17.43
C ASP A 321 24.27 32.30 -18.52
N SER A 322 24.21 32.88 -19.72
CA SER A 322 23.81 32.26 -20.98
C SER A 322 24.87 31.28 -21.48
N SER A 323 24.96 30.11 -20.85
CA SER A 323 25.72 28.95 -21.35
C SER A 323 24.72 27.93 -21.95
N PRO A 324 24.75 27.62 -23.26
CA PRO A 324 23.77 26.74 -23.91
C PRO A 324 23.93 25.24 -23.60
N THR A 325 24.77 24.86 -22.63
CA THR A 325 25.38 23.53 -22.55
C THR A 325 25.00 22.73 -21.30
N LYS A 326 24.05 23.20 -20.49
CA LYS A 326 23.74 22.56 -19.20
C LYS A 326 22.29 22.06 -19.12
N LYS A 327 22.15 20.84 -18.61
CA LYS A 327 20.91 20.05 -18.45
C LYS A 327 19.93 20.77 -17.51
N PRO A 328 18.72 21.16 -17.96
CA PRO A 328 17.77 21.90 -17.14
C PRO A 328 16.97 20.99 -16.21
N TRP A 329 16.99 21.28 -14.90
CA TRP A 329 16.08 20.70 -13.91
C TRP A 329 14.88 21.63 -13.75
N SER A 330 13.77 21.29 -14.42
CA SER A 330 12.61 22.18 -14.54
C SER A 330 11.52 21.88 -13.51
N VAL A 331 11.07 22.91 -12.77
CA VAL A 331 9.91 22.88 -11.87
C VAL A 331 8.79 23.78 -12.38
N CYS A 332 7.55 23.41 -12.09
CA CYS A 332 6.38 24.22 -12.42
C CYS A 332 5.95 25.11 -11.25
N LEU A 333 5.87 26.41 -11.47
CA LEU A 333 5.52 27.43 -10.47
C LEU A 333 4.12 28.03 -10.67
N ASP A 334 3.29 27.45 -11.54
CA ASP A 334 1.90 27.87 -11.65
C ASP A 334 1.19 27.69 -10.29
N ASP A 335 0.49 28.73 -9.83
CA ASP A 335 -0.16 28.78 -8.51
C ASP A 335 -1.10 27.59 -8.24
N ARG A 336 -1.72 27.06 -9.31
CA ARG A 336 -2.63 25.90 -9.25
C ARG A 336 -1.99 24.60 -8.75
N PHE A 337 -0.66 24.50 -8.70
CA PHE A 337 0.07 23.33 -8.22
C PHE A 337 0.77 23.54 -6.87
N GLY A 338 0.57 24.71 -6.24
CA GLY A 338 0.97 24.97 -4.85
C GLY A 338 2.47 25.23 -4.60
N LEU A 339 3.39 24.77 -5.46
CA LEU A 339 4.84 24.87 -5.21
C LEU A 339 5.29 26.33 -4.99
N ALA A 340 4.86 27.27 -5.83
CA ALA A 340 5.21 28.68 -5.67
C ALA A 340 4.80 29.20 -4.28
N HIS A 341 3.60 28.87 -3.80
CA HIS A 341 3.15 29.24 -2.46
C HIS A 341 4.01 28.62 -1.34
N GLN A 342 4.41 27.36 -1.49
CA GLN A 342 5.28 26.67 -0.52
C GLN A 342 6.69 27.29 -0.45
N ILE A 343 7.22 27.73 -1.60
CA ILE A 343 8.50 28.46 -1.67
C ILE A 343 8.38 29.80 -0.92
N HIS A 344 7.38 30.63 -1.26
CA HIS A 344 7.19 31.94 -0.64
C HIS A 344 6.93 31.86 0.88
N SER A 345 6.22 30.84 1.34
CA SER A 345 5.96 30.58 2.77
C SER A 345 7.11 29.88 3.49
N LYS A 346 8.21 29.55 2.78
CA LYS A 346 9.39 28.83 3.31
C LYS A 346 9.07 27.45 3.91
N GLN A 347 8.00 26.81 3.40
CA GLN A 347 7.54 25.46 3.78
C GLN A 347 7.83 24.40 2.71
N CYS A 348 8.40 24.80 1.57
CA CYS A 348 8.82 23.90 0.51
C CYS A 348 9.86 22.90 0.98
N ARG A 349 9.68 21.62 0.63
CA ARG A 349 10.67 20.55 0.84
C ARG A 349 11.09 19.89 -0.46
N LEU A 350 12.39 19.78 -0.68
CA LEU A 350 12.98 19.16 -1.86
C LEU A 350 13.86 17.98 -1.46
N TYR A 351 13.66 16.85 -2.12
CA TYR A 351 14.55 15.70 -2.04
C TYR A 351 15.30 15.56 -3.36
N SER A 352 16.63 15.56 -3.30
CA SER A 352 17.52 15.33 -4.44
C SER A 352 18.26 14.02 -4.26
N LEU A 353 18.02 13.08 -5.19
CA LEU A 353 18.63 11.76 -5.21
C LEU A 353 19.65 11.74 -6.35
N GLY A 354 20.93 11.57 -6.04
CA GLY A 354 21.99 11.59 -7.03
C GLY A 354 23.20 10.76 -6.63
N LEU A 355 23.90 10.20 -7.61
CA LEU A 355 25.18 9.50 -7.39
C LEU A 355 26.34 10.40 -7.80
N GLY A 356 26.86 11.21 -6.86
CA GLY A 356 28.17 11.86 -7.00
C GLY A 356 28.30 12.88 -8.14
N SER A 357 27.20 13.53 -8.55
CA SER A 357 27.29 14.67 -9.48
C SER A 357 27.83 15.91 -8.76
N ASP A 358 28.85 16.54 -9.34
CA ASP A 358 29.39 17.82 -8.85
C ASP A 358 28.46 19.01 -9.15
N ASP A 359 27.42 18.84 -9.96
CA ASP A 359 26.48 19.92 -10.28
C ASP A 359 25.36 20.03 -9.22
N THR A 360 25.49 21.04 -8.36
CA THR A 360 24.61 21.30 -7.21
C THR A 360 23.75 22.54 -7.37
N ARG A 361 23.81 23.18 -8.55
CA ARG A 361 23.23 24.52 -8.79
C ARG A 361 21.73 24.53 -8.57
N PHE A 362 21.03 23.47 -8.97
CA PHE A 362 19.59 23.33 -8.75
C PHE A 362 19.25 23.27 -7.26
N GLU A 363 19.94 22.42 -6.50
CA GLU A 363 19.74 22.27 -5.05
C GLU A 363 20.05 23.57 -4.30
N VAL A 364 21.17 24.23 -4.66
CA VAL A 364 21.57 25.52 -4.07
C VAL A 364 20.56 26.61 -4.41
N GLY A 365 20.07 26.67 -5.66
CA GLY A 365 19.04 27.61 -6.09
C GLY A 365 17.75 27.46 -5.29
N MET A 366 17.24 26.23 -5.17
CA MET A 366 16.01 25.96 -4.40
C MET A 366 16.17 26.24 -2.90
N ALA A 367 17.35 25.98 -2.33
CA ALA A 367 17.65 26.34 -0.94
C ALA A 367 17.67 27.86 -0.72
N ASN A 368 18.26 28.61 -1.67
CA ASN A 368 18.28 30.08 -1.65
C ASN A 368 16.88 30.69 -1.79
N ASP A 369 16.03 30.05 -2.59
CA ASP A 369 14.62 30.45 -2.77
C ASP A 369 13.75 30.12 -1.55
N GLY A 370 14.28 29.35 -0.58
CA GLY A 370 13.65 29.12 0.73
C GLY A 370 13.18 27.69 0.99
N CYS A 371 13.42 26.74 0.09
CA CYS A 371 13.10 25.32 0.33
C CYS A 371 14.07 24.68 1.33
N GLU A 372 13.56 23.77 2.14
CA GLU A 372 14.36 22.80 2.88
C GLU A 372 14.80 21.68 1.92
N VAL A 373 16.09 21.64 1.60
CA VAL A 373 16.66 20.74 0.60
C VAL A 373 17.42 19.61 1.28
N HIS A 374 17.04 18.37 0.96
CA HIS A 374 17.72 17.15 1.40
C HIS A 374 18.34 16.45 0.20
N ARG A 375 19.68 16.47 0.15
CA ARG A 375 20.47 15.78 -0.87
C ARG A 375 20.99 14.47 -0.32
N PHE A 376 20.72 13.37 -1.02
CA PHE A 376 21.15 12.02 -0.67
C PHE A 376 22.29 11.61 -1.59
N ASP A 377 23.51 11.65 -1.06
CA ASP A 377 24.74 11.39 -1.80
C ASP A 377 25.70 10.50 -0.96
N PRO A 378 25.95 9.25 -1.37
CA PRO A 378 26.78 8.32 -0.61
C PRO A 378 28.27 8.71 -0.55
N SER A 379 28.71 9.65 -1.40
CA SER A 379 30.11 10.11 -1.45
C SER A 379 30.48 11.09 -0.32
N VAL A 380 29.50 11.64 0.38
CA VAL A 380 29.69 12.61 1.47
C VAL A 380 30.43 11.96 2.64
N LYS A 381 31.35 12.70 3.27
CA LYS A 381 32.23 12.15 4.33
C LYS A 381 31.47 11.83 5.62
N SER A 382 30.57 12.71 6.06
CA SER A 382 29.82 12.59 7.32
C SER A 382 28.38 12.13 7.07
N ALA A 383 27.74 11.51 8.08
CA ALA A 383 26.39 10.96 7.97
C ALA A 383 25.35 12.02 7.55
N HIS A 384 25.39 13.19 8.20
CA HIS A 384 24.57 14.35 7.88
C HIS A 384 25.46 15.60 7.95
N VAL A 385 25.43 16.43 6.91
CA VAL A 385 26.14 17.72 6.87
C VAL A 385 25.12 18.78 6.48
N LEU A 386 24.96 19.79 7.32
CA LEU A 386 24.28 21.02 6.95
C LEU A 386 25.32 21.94 6.30
N GLU A 387 25.24 22.17 4.99
CA GLU A 387 26.18 23.05 4.28
C GLU A 387 25.75 24.52 4.41
N ASN A 388 24.45 24.78 4.21
CA ASN A 388 23.80 26.09 4.38
C ASN A 388 22.56 25.93 5.27
N GLU A 389 21.96 27.02 5.78
CA GLU A 389 20.80 26.96 6.71
C GLU A 389 19.64 26.06 6.27
N ARG A 390 19.50 25.78 4.96
CA ARG A 390 18.43 24.97 4.38
C ARG A 390 18.89 23.83 3.46
N LEU A 391 20.20 23.56 3.39
CA LEU A 391 20.75 22.53 2.49
C LEU A 391 21.46 21.43 3.29
N TRP A 392 20.81 20.27 3.34
CA TRP A 392 21.29 19.08 4.02
C TRP A 392 21.89 18.09 3.02
N TYR A 393 23.05 17.54 3.38
CA TYR A 393 23.67 16.40 2.72
C TYR A 393 23.56 15.18 3.62
N HIS A 394 23.05 14.09 3.08
CA HIS A 394 22.93 12.81 3.77
C HIS A 394 23.79 11.78 3.06
N ARG A 395 24.68 11.10 3.80
CA ARG A 395 25.47 9.98 3.30
C ARG A 395 24.62 8.72 3.21
N LEU A 396 23.64 8.78 2.33
CA LEU A 396 22.65 7.75 2.07
C LEU A 396 22.44 7.67 0.56
N SER A 397 22.27 6.46 0.05
CA SER A 397 21.90 6.19 -1.33
C SER A 397 20.49 5.60 -1.37
N ILE A 398 19.76 5.90 -2.44
CA ILE A 398 18.45 5.32 -2.66
C ILE A 398 18.59 3.96 -3.31
N ASN A 399 17.74 3.03 -2.90
CA ASN A 399 17.61 1.72 -3.52
C ASN A 399 16.12 1.34 -3.57
N TRP A 400 15.76 0.44 -4.49
CA TRP A 400 14.42 -0.16 -4.57
C TRP A 400 14.24 -1.33 -3.59
N ARG A 401 15.26 -1.65 -2.80
CA ARG A 401 15.26 -2.64 -1.72
C ARG A 401 15.93 -2.08 -0.49
N ASP A 402 15.38 -2.36 0.69
CA ASP A 402 16.13 -2.17 1.92
C ASP A 402 17.16 -3.31 2.07
N PRO A 403 18.34 -3.02 2.64
CA PRO A 403 19.37 -4.04 2.82
C PRO A 403 18.85 -5.18 3.70
N HIS A 404 19.19 -6.41 3.32
CA HIS A 404 18.83 -7.59 4.10
C HIS A 404 19.36 -7.44 5.53
N PRO A 405 18.55 -7.71 6.58
CA PRO A 405 18.97 -7.55 7.97
C PRO A 405 20.30 -8.23 8.32
N ALA A 406 20.58 -9.40 7.73
CA ALA A 406 21.84 -10.13 7.89
C ALA A 406 23.07 -9.40 7.31
N VAL A 407 22.89 -8.62 6.24
CA VAL A 407 23.96 -7.83 5.60
C VAL A 407 24.14 -6.49 6.34
N ALA A 408 23.04 -5.88 6.82
CA ALA A 408 23.09 -4.67 7.65
C ALA A 408 23.83 -4.91 8.99
N ALA A 409 23.72 -6.11 9.56
CA ALA A 409 24.46 -6.51 10.77
C ALA A 409 25.98 -6.66 10.53
N GLN A 410 26.41 -7.01 9.31
CA GLN A 410 27.84 -7.15 8.96
C GLN A 410 28.46 -5.84 8.44
N LYS A 411 27.63 -4.94 7.89
CA LYS A 411 28.02 -3.58 7.48
C LYS A 411 27.04 -2.59 8.13
N PRO A 412 27.29 -2.14 9.37
CA PRO A 412 26.43 -1.17 10.07
C PRO A 412 26.30 0.17 9.32
N TYR A 413 27.10 0.39 8.28
CA TYR A 413 27.06 1.52 7.36
C TYR A 413 26.54 1.17 5.96
N SER A 414 25.65 0.18 5.82
CA SER A 414 24.92 0.00 4.56
C SER A 414 24.05 1.23 4.33
N SER A 415 24.54 2.14 3.49
CA SER A 415 23.99 3.47 3.23
C SER A 415 22.77 3.45 2.30
N THR A 416 22.34 2.29 1.82
CA THR A 416 21.21 2.19 0.90
C THR A 416 19.89 2.05 1.65
N ARG A 417 18.85 2.81 1.28
CA ARG A 417 17.48 2.69 1.81
C ARG A 417 16.44 2.96 0.73
N LYS A 418 15.22 2.43 0.90
CA LYS A 418 14.06 2.88 0.14
C LYS A 418 13.67 4.31 0.51
N LEU A 419 13.07 5.03 -0.43
CA LEU A 419 12.61 6.40 -0.16
C LEU A 419 11.55 6.44 0.96
N ARG A 420 10.62 5.47 0.99
CA ARG A 420 9.62 5.37 2.07
C ARG A 420 10.26 5.25 3.45
N THR A 421 11.30 4.43 3.57
CA THR A 421 12.05 4.24 4.82
C THR A 421 12.71 5.54 5.25
N ILE A 422 13.33 6.26 4.32
CA ILE A 422 13.93 7.58 4.60
C ILE A 422 12.88 8.59 5.05
N LEU A 423 11.73 8.66 4.37
CA LEU A 423 10.65 9.57 4.76
C LEU A 423 10.16 9.30 6.18
N ASN A 424 9.99 8.02 6.53
CA ASN A 424 9.60 7.61 7.88
C ASN A 424 10.67 7.93 8.93
N GLU A 425 11.95 7.63 8.65
CA GLU A 425 13.08 7.92 9.55
C GLU A 425 13.23 9.42 9.83
N PHE A 426 12.95 10.26 8.83
CA PHE A 426 13.03 11.72 8.93
C PHE A 426 11.72 12.35 9.44
N GLY A 427 10.64 11.58 9.58
CA GLY A 427 9.33 12.10 9.97
C GLY A 427 8.69 13.02 8.91
N HIS A 428 9.07 12.87 7.65
CA HIS A 428 8.56 13.66 6.55
C HIS A 428 7.40 12.94 5.87
N HIS A 429 6.24 13.60 5.84
CA HIS A 429 5.02 13.04 5.25
C HIS A 429 4.63 13.69 3.91
N LYS A 430 5.37 14.73 3.49
CA LYS A 430 5.18 15.46 2.23
C LYS A 430 6.52 15.98 1.72
N ILE A 431 6.72 15.87 0.41
CA ILE A 431 7.81 16.47 -0.36
C ILE A 431 7.20 17.20 -1.56
N ASP A 432 7.58 18.45 -1.76
CA ASP A 432 7.06 19.23 -2.88
C ASP A 432 7.78 18.89 -4.19
N ILE A 433 9.06 18.57 -4.12
CA ILE A 433 9.89 18.21 -5.28
C ILE A 433 10.73 16.97 -4.98
N LEU A 434 10.59 15.93 -5.81
CA LEU A 434 11.52 14.80 -5.86
C LEU A 434 12.31 14.84 -7.17
N LYS A 435 13.60 15.19 -7.07
CA LYS A 435 14.56 15.13 -8.18
C LYS A 435 15.38 13.85 -8.07
N ALA A 436 15.45 13.06 -9.15
CA ALA A 436 16.20 11.82 -9.16
C ALA A 436 17.06 11.66 -10.41
N ASP A 437 18.34 11.38 -10.17
CA ASP A 437 19.34 11.01 -11.16
C ASP A 437 20.06 9.75 -10.64
N LEU A 438 19.66 8.59 -11.18
CA LEU A 438 19.94 7.29 -10.56
C LEU A 438 20.67 6.31 -11.49
N GLU A 439 21.29 6.80 -12.57
CA GLU A 439 22.17 5.99 -13.43
C GLU A 439 21.53 4.64 -13.85
N SER A 440 20.30 4.68 -14.37
CA SER A 440 19.47 3.54 -14.79
C SER A 440 18.74 2.74 -13.70
N ALA A 441 18.88 3.14 -12.43
CA ALA A 441 18.05 2.60 -11.34
C ALA A 441 16.66 3.27 -11.24
N GLU A 442 16.42 4.36 -11.97
CA GLU A 442 15.17 5.11 -11.91
C GLU A 442 13.93 4.26 -12.22
N TRP A 443 14.04 3.25 -13.10
CA TRP A 443 12.91 2.39 -13.43
C TRP A 443 12.44 1.54 -12.26
N LYS A 444 13.37 0.97 -11.50
CA LYS A 444 13.04 0.17 -10.31
C LYS A 444 12.68 1.01 -9.10
N VAL A 445 13.29 2.18 -8.96
CA VAL A 445 12.87 3.15 -7.94
C VAL A 445 11.45 3.63 -8.24
N LEU A 446 11.12 3.98 -9.49
CA LEU A 446 9.77 4.36 -9.88
C LEU A 446 8.75 3.24 -9.63
N GLU A 447 9.07 2.01 -10.02
CA GLU A 447 8.25 0.84 -9.70
C GLU A 447 7.99 0.75 -8.19
N ASN A 448 9.01 0.88 -7.35
CA ASN A 448 8.85 0.83 -5.90
C ASN A 448 8.00 2.00 -5.36
N LEU A 449 8.18 3.22 -5.87
CA LEU A 449 7.36 4.38 -5.48
C LEU A 449 5.88 4.17 -5.78
N ILE A 450 5.57 3.51 -6.90
CA ILE A 450 4.19 3.16 -7.29
C ILE A 450 3.64 2.05 -6.39
N LEU A 451 4.39 0.96 -6.20
CA LEU A 451 3.90 -0.21 -5.45
C LEU A 451 3.74 0.05 -3.94
N GLU A 452 4.45 1.04 -3.40
CA GLU A 452 4.39 1.41 -1.98
C GLU A 452 3.54 2.66 -1.69
N ASP A 453 2.81 3.17 -2.68
CA ASP A 453 1.95 4.36 -2.57
C ASP A 453 2.72 5.62 -2.08
N VAL A 454 4.01 5.75 -2.41
CA VAL A 454 4.83 6.91 -2.01
C VAL A 454 4.51 8.15 -2.84
N LEU A 455 4.02 7.96 -4.08
CA LEU A 455 3.67 9.05 -5.00
C LEU A 455 2.61 10.02 -4.44
N GLU A 456 1.72 9.55 -3.55
CA GLU A 456 0.72 10.42 -2.88
C GLU A 456 1.36 11.49 -1.98
N GLN A 457 2.64 11.34 -1.63
CA GLN A 457 3.40 12.27 -0.78
C GLN A 457 4.29 13.23 -1.59
N ILE A 458 4.21 13.20 -2.92
CA ILE A 458 5.08 13.96 -3.82
C ILE A 458 4.26 14.94 -4.67
N GLY A 459 4.66 16.21 -4.68
CA GLY A 459 4.02 17.25 -5.50
C GLY A 459 4.51 17.27 -6.95
N GLN A 460 5.83 17.31 -7.15
CA GLN A 460 6.46 17.30 -8.46
C GLN A 460 7.57 16.27 -8.52
N LEU A 461 7.67 15.59 -9.67
CA LEU A 461 8.64 14.53 -9.91
C LEU A 461 9.54 14.94 -11.08
N ILE A 462 10.86 14.88 -10.91
CA ILE A 462 11.82 15.20 -11.97
C ILE A 462 12.83 14.06 -12.07
N PHE A 463 12.73 13.25 -13.12
CA PHE A 463 13.63 12.10 -13.32
C PHE A 463 14.50 12.31 -14.56
N GLU A 464 15.79 12.01 -14.42
CA GLU A 464 16.58 11.62 -15.57
C GLU A 464 16.38 10.13 -15.86
N ILE A 465 15.90 9.82 -17.06
CA ILE A 465 15.72 8.46 -17.53
C ILE A 465 16.81 8.08 -18.54
N HIS A 466 17.36 6.88 -18.37
CA HIS A 466 18.38 6.28 -19.19
C HIS A 466 17.77 5.19 -20.08
N LEU A 467 18.00 5.30 -21.39
CA LEU A 467 17.41 4.42 -22.41
C LEU A 467 18.42 3.53 -23.14
N HIS A 468 19.72 3.68 -22.87
CA HIS A 468 20.77 2.92 -23.57
C HIS A 468 20.82 1.44 -23.20
N TRP A 469 20.23 1.03 -22.07
CA TRP A 469 20.07 -0.37 -21.66
C TRP A 469 18.83 -0.53 -20.76
N PRO A 470 18.35 -1.76 -20.49
CA PRO A 470 17.08 -2.01 -19.78
C PRO A 470 16.91 -1.40 -18.37
N GLY A 471 18.00 -1.12 -17.67
CA GLY A 471 17.98 -0.80 -16.24
C GLY A 471 18.11 -2.05 -15.36
N PHE A 472 18.40 -1.84 -14.08
CA PHE A 472 18.71 -2.92 -13.15
C PHE A 472 17.48 -3.82 -12.91
N GLU A 473 17.68 -5.13 -12.93
CA GLU A 473 16.62 -6.13 -12.69
C GLU A 473 15.39 -5.98 -13.62
N VAL A 474 15.58 -5.37 -14.79
CA VAL A 474 14.59 -5.35 -15.87
C VAL A 474 15.04 -6.37 -16.93
N SER A 475 14.29 -7.45 -17.07
CA SER A 475 14.62 -8.58 -17.96
C SER A 475 13.53 -8.82 -18.99
N GLY A 476 13.89 -9.33 -20.17
CA GLY A 476 12.96 -9.71 -21.22
C GLY A 476 13.50 -9.38 -22.61
N SER A 477 12.66 -9.50 -23.63
CA SER A 477 12.96 -8.93 -24.95
C SER A 477 12.97 -7.41 -24.86
N ASP A 478 13.70 -6.74 -25.76
CA ASP A 478 13.70 -5.27 -25.83
C ASP A 478 12.27 -4.69 -25.91
N SER A 479 11.37 -5.32 -26.68
CA SER A 479 9.97 -4.91 -26.73
C SER A 479 9.24 -5.04 -25.38
N SER A 480 9.55 -6.08 -24.59
CA SER A 480 8.99 -6.25 -23.25
C SER A 480 9.53 -5.21 -22.26
N VAL A 481 10.80 -4.84 -22.40
CA VAL A 481 11.46 -3.80 -21.58
C VAL A 481 10.81 -2.44 -21.82
N VAL A 482 10.66 -2.04 -23.09
CA VAL A 482 10.02 -0.75 -23.43
C VAL A 482 8.55 -0.73 -22.99
N ARG A 483 7.84 -1.86 -23.15
CA ARG A 483 6.47 -2.01 -22.66
C ARG A 483 6.39 -1.82 -21.15
N PHE A 484 7.35 -2.34 -20.39
CA PHE A 484 7.45 -2.13 -18.94
C PHE A 484 7.68 -0.66 -18.59
N TRP A 485 8.66 0.00 -19.23
CA TRP A 485 8.91 1.44 -19.04
C TRP A 485 7.66 2.28 -19.32
N TYR A 486 6.98 2.02 -20.43
CA TYR A 486 5.73 2.70 -20.78
C TYR A 486 4.63 2.45 -19.73
N SER A 487 4.55 1.24 -19.18
CA SER A 487 3.56 0.89 -18.16
C SER A 487 3.78 1.67 -16.87
N LEU A 488 5.03 1.85 -16.43
CA LEU A 488 5.35 2.69 -15.27
C LEU A 488 4.92 4.15 -15.48
N LEU A 489 5.14 4.70 -16.66
CA LEU A 489 4.72 6.07 -16.97
C LEU A 489 3.18 6.20 -17.01
N LYS A 490 2.46 5.16 -17.46
CA LYS A 490 1.00 5.12 -17.37
C LYS A 490 0.48 5.04 -15.93
N GLU A 491 1.19 4.37 -15.03
CA GLU A 491 0.84 4.38 -13.61
C GLU A 491 0.97 5.77 -12.98
N LEU A 492 2.01 6.53 -13.35
CA LEU A 492 2.10 7.94 -12.96
C LEU A 492 0.85 8.73 -13.39
N GLU A 493 0.39 8.53 -14.63
CA GLU A 493 -0.83 9.19 -15.09
C GLU A 493 -2.09 8.79 -14.31
N LEU A 494 -2.19 7.53 -13.90
CA LEU A 494 -3.31 7.04 -13.08
C LEU A 494 -3.29 7.66 -11.68
N GLN A 495 -2.11 8.04 -11.20
CA GLN A 495 -1.88 8.77 -9.94
C GLN A 495 -1.89 10.30 -10.13
N ASP A 496 -2.55 10.78 -11.18
CA ASP A 496 -2.76 12.21 -11.48
C ASP A 496 -1.49 13.04 -11.78
N PHE A 497 -0.34 12.39 -12.01
CA PHE A 497 0.84 13.05 -12.54
C PHE A 497 0.69 13.33 -14.03
N ARG A 498 1.06 14.53 -14.45
CA ARG A 498 1.05 14.97 -15.85
C ARG A 498 2.40 15.53 -16.23
N LEU A 499 2.94 15.05 -17.36
CA LEU A 499 4.21 15.51 -17.90
C LEU A 499 4.04 16.94 -18.41
N PHE A 500 4.79 17.88 -17.83
CA PHE A 500 4.78 19.29 -18.24
C PHE A 500 6.05 19.71 -18.96
N HIS A 501 7.15 18.97 -18.78
CA HIS A 501 8.42 19.24 -19.44
C HIS A 501 9.17 17.97 -19.81
N SER A 502 9.83 18.01 -20.97
CA SER A 502 10.71 16.96 -21.47
C SER A 502 11.90 17.57 -22.16
N TYR A 503 13.10 17.18 -21.74
CA TYR A 503 14.37 17.61 -22.31
C TYR A 503 15.12 16.40 -22.86
N LYS A 504 15.42 16.44 -24.16
CA LYS A 504 16.25 15.45 -24.85
C LYS A 504 17.71 15.90 -24.81
N ASP A 505 18.57 15.15 -24.11
CA ASP A 505 19.99 15.48 -24.03
C ASP A 505 20.71 15.05 -25.31
N LEU A 506 21.06 16.00 -26.17
CA LEU A 506 21.77 15.74 -27.43
C LEU A 506 23.28 15.53 -27.25
N SER A 507 23.83 15.84 -26.07
CA SER A 507 25.24 15.58 -25.76
C SER A 507 25.53 14.10 -25.50
N LYS A 508 24.49 13.33 -25.15
CA LYS A 508 24.58 11.90 -24.86
C LYS A 508 24.45 11.06 -26.15
N PRO A 509 24.99 9.83 -26.16
CA PRO A 509 24.89 8.94 -27.32
C PRO A 509 23.44 8.73 -27.76
N GLN A 510 23.18 8.70 -29.08
CA GLN A 510 21.83 8.43 -29.61
C GLN A 510 21.55 6.92 -29.67
N ILE A 511 21.54 6.29 -28.49
CA ILE A 511 21.44 4.84 -28.30
C ILE A 511 20.16 4.51 -27.51
N PHE A 512 19.34 3.63 -28.07
CA PHE A 512 18.15 3.08 -27.44
C PHE A 512 18.29 1.55 -27.34
N LEU A 513 18.37 1.02 -26.12
CA LEU A 513 18.61 -0.41 -25.83
C LEU A 513 19.77 -1.00 -26.66
N ARG A 514 20.93 -0.33 -26.62
CA ARG A 514 22.15 -0.67 -27.36
C ARG A 514 22.02 -0.64 -28.90
N LYS A 515 20.95 -0.03 -29.42
CA LYS A 515 20.71 0.10 -30.86
C LYS A 515 20.68 1.57 -31.26
N ASN A 516 21.26 1.87 -32.43
CA ASN A 516 21.30 3.21 -33.00
C ASN A 516 20.12 3.43 -33.95
N ILE A 517 18.90 3.27 -33.41
CA ILE A 517 17.64 3.38 -34.14
C ILE A 517 16.71 4.36 -33.42
N PHE A 518 15.67 4.85 -34.10
CA PHE A 518 14.66 5.80 -33.60
C PHE A 518 15.10 7.24 -33.32
N ASN A 519 16.36 7.63 -33.62
CA ASN A 519 16.88 8.97 -33.35
C ASN A 519 16.61 9.42 -31.89
N ALA A 520 16.71 8.50 -30.94
CA ALA A 520 16.46 8.75 -29.54
C ALA A 520 17.79 9.01 -28.81
N SER A 521 17.79 9.97 -27.90
CA SER A 521 18.91 10.10 -26.96
C SER A 521 18.93 8.90 -26.00
N SER A 522 20.10 8.53 -25.51
CA SER A 522 20.22 7.61 -24.38
C SER A 522 19.73 8.21 -23.07
N CYS A 523 19.44 9.52 -23.02
CA CYS A 523 19.09 10.24 -21.81
C CYS A 523 18.01 11.31 -22.04
N TYR A 524 17.02 11.36 -21.16
CA TYR A 524 16.00 12.40 -21.13
C TYR A 524 15.75 12.87 -19.71
N THR A 525 15.56 14.17 -19.50
CA THR A 525 15.05 14.71 -18.23
C THR A 525 13.57 15.01 -18.39
N LEU A 526 12.75 14.41 -17.53
CA LEU A 526 11.29 14.50 -17.58
C LEU A 526 10.77 15.07 -16.26
N SER A 527 9.88 16.06 -16.35
CA SER A 527 9.24 16.68 -15.18
C SER A 527 7.72 16.50 -15.23
N TRP A 528 7.17 15.98 -14.14
CA TRP A 528 5.74 15.81 -13.92
C TRP A 528 5.25 16.62 -12.73
N VAL A 529 4.00 17.05 -12.83
CA VAL A 529 3.27 17.69 -11.73
C VAL A 529 2.08 16.83 -11.33
N ASN A 530 1.87 16.66 -10.03
CA ASN A 530 0.68 16.04 -9.48
C ASN A 530 -0.46 17.05 -9.49
N THR A 531 -1.46 16.81 -10.34
CA THR A 531 -2.58 17.75 -10.52
C THR A 531 -3.56 17.81 -9.33
N ARG A 532 -3.40 16.92 -8.34
CA ARG A 532 -4.15 16.93 -7.08
C ARG A 532 -3.36 17.49 -5.89
N TRP A 533 -2.09 17.87 -6.10
CA TRP A 533 -1.26 18.43 -5.03
C TRP A 533 -1.83 19.77 -4.54
N LYS A 534 -1.94 19.91 -3.21
CA LYS A 534 -2.46 21.11 -2.53
C LYS A 534 -1.61 21.46 -1.32
#